data_AF-A0A2G6QP78-F1
#
_entry.id   AF-A0A2G6QP78-F1
#
_cell.length_a   1.000
_cell.length_b   1.000
_cell.length_c   1.000
_cell.angle_alpha   90.00
_cell.angle_beta   90.00
_cell.angle_gamma   90.00
#
_symmetry.space_group_name_H-M   'P 1'
#
loop_
_entity.id
_entity.type
_entity.pdbx_description
1 polymer ?
#
loop_
_entity_poly.entity_id
_entity_poly.type
_entity_poly.pdbx_seq_one_letter_code
_entity_poly.pdbx_strand_id
1 'polypeptide(L)'
;MKKLHIIFYVCMVVLFFGCSRDESDLNDKKLEPISFNSVISEDILTRATGTRWDKGDQIGIFCFKGGETLSDVSILNNYTNIPFYTNGNSTFYADGQKLYYPSNSSSVSFISYYPYKPNLANY
;
A
#
# COMPACT_ATOMS: atom_id res chain seq x y z
N MET A 1 36.25 -27.67 -44.79
CA MET A 1 36.42 -26.29 -44.27
C MET A 1 35.21 -25.37 -44.51
N LYS A 2 34.48 -25.48 -45.63
CA LYS A 2 33.29 -24.62 -45.92
C LYS A 2 32.13 -24.80 -44.95
N LYS A 3 31.86 -26.03 -44.47
CA LYS A 3 30.82 -26.32 -43.46
C LYS A 3 31.13 -25.73 -42.07
N LEU A 4 32.41 -25.60 -41.73
CA LEU A 4 32.86 -24.97 -40.48
C LEU A 4 32.65 -23.44 -40.51
N HIS A 5 32.81 -22.81 -41.68
CA HIS A 5 32.53 -21.39 -41.88
C HIS A 5 31.02 -21.08 -41.86
N ILE A 6 30.18 -22.00 -42.35
CA ILE A 6 28.72 -21.84 -42.29
C ILE A 6 28.22 -21.91 -40.84
N ILE A 7 28.75 -22.83 -40.02
CA ILE A 7 28.41 -22.93 -38.59
C ILE A 7 28.84 -21.67 -37.82
N PHE A 8 30.02 -21.13 -38.13
CA PHE A 8 30.50 -19.89 -37.53
C PHE A 8 29.60 -18.68 -37.89
N TYR A 9 29.15 -18.61 -39.14
CA TYR A 9 28.26 -17.54 -39.60
C TYR A 9 26.86 -17.63 -38.96
N VAL A 10 26.34 -18.85 -38.74
CA VAL A 10 25.05 -19.07 -38.06
C VAL A 10 25.13 -18.69 -36.57
N CYS A 11 26.25 -18.97 -35.88
CA CYS A 11 26.43 -18.56 -34.47
C CYS A 11 26.48 -17.04 -34.27
N MET A 12 27.01 -16.30 -35.25
CA MET A 12 27.15 -14.83 -35.16
C MET A 12 25.81 -14.09 -35.26
N VAL A 13 24.80 -14.67 -35.90
CA VAL A 13 23.49 -14.04 -36.13
C VAL A 13 22.58 -14.11 -34.87
N VAL A 14 22.84 -15.05 -33.94
CA VAL A 14 21.97 -15.24 -32.76
C VAL A 14 22.27 -14.24 -31.62
N LEU A 15 23.33 -13.43 -31.73
CA LEU A 15 23.74 -12.50 -30.67
C LEU A 15 22.99 -11.16 -30.65
N PHE A 16 22.04 -10.92 -31.57
CA PHE A 16 21.27 -9.67 -31.64
C PHE A 16 19.82 -9.75 -31.13
N PHE A 17 19.37 -10.89 -30.59
CA PHE A 17 18.14 -10.96 -29.78
C PHE A 17 18.38 -10.56 -28.31
N GLY A 18 19.17 -9.51 -28.11
CA GLY A 18 19.24 -8.84 -26.82
C GLY A 18 17.94 -8.08 -26.62
N CYS A 19 17.09 -8.55 -25.71
CA CYS A 19 15.93 -7.81 -25.26
C CYS A 19 16.42 -6.48 -24.68
N SER A 20 16.29 -5.38 -25.43
CA SER A 20 16.44 -4.04 -24.88
C SER A 20 15.29 -3.85 -23.92
N ARG A 21 15.54 -4.11 -22.63
CA ARG A 21 14.69 -3.56 -21.58
C ARG A 21 14.82 -2.06 -21.71
N ASP A 22 13.76 -1.41 -22.16
CA ASP A 22 13.59 0.02 -21.96
C ASP A 22 13.84 0.26 -20.47
N GLU A 23 14.94 0.93 -20.17
CA GLU A 23 15.18 1.50 -18.86
C GLU A 23 14.23 2.69 -18.77
N SER A 24 12.97 2.40 -18.49
CA SER A 24 11.97 3.41 -18.16
C SER A 24 12.47 4.14 -16.93
N ASP A 25 13.08 5.29 -17.18
CA ASP A 25 13.21 6.46 -16.32
C ASP A 25 13.14 6.14 -14.82
N LEU A 26 14.27 5.69 -14.26
CA LEU A 26 14.42 5.41 -12.83
C LEU A 26 14.27 6.67 -11.93
N ASN A 27 13.96 7.83 -12.52
CA ASN A 27 13.83 9.11 -11.83
C ASN A 27 12.39 9.54 -11.53
N ASP A 28 11.37 8.80 -11.96
CA ASP A 28 9.98 9.10 -11.62
C ASP A 28 9.40 7.98 -10.74
N LYS A 29 10.01 7.76 -9.57
CA LYS A 29 9.37 7.00 -8.49
C LYS A 29 8.20 7.84 -7.98
N LYS A 30 7.09 7.82 -8.72
CA LYS A 30 5.81 8.32 -8.27
C LYS A 30 5.49 7.64 -6.94
N LEU A 31 5.34 8.44 -5.90
CA LEU A 31 4.96 7.93 -4.58
C LEU A 31 3.55 7.36 -4.72
N GLU A 32 3.41 6.06 -4.53
CA GLU A 32 2.10 5.41 -4.51
C GLU A 32 1.47 5.54 -3.12
N PRO A 33 0.18 5.92 -3.03
CA PRO A 33 -0.49 6.08 -1.76
C PRO A 33 -0.70 4.72 -1.08
N ILE A 34 -0.70 4.73 0.25
CA ILE A 34 -0.92 3.53 1.05
C ILE A 34 -2.40 3.10 0.95
N SER A 35 -2.62 1.80 0.76
CA SER A 35 -3.93 1.14 0.89
C SER A 35 -3.87 0.12 2.03
N PHE A 36 -4.99 -0.09 2.71
CA PHE A 36 -5.06 -1.05 3.82
C PHE A 36 -5.98 -2.22 3.47
N ASN A 37 -5.67 -3.39 4.01
CA ASN A 37 -6.59 -4.52 4.01
C ASN A 37 -6.95 -4.87 5.45
N SER A 38 -8.24 -5.07 5.72
CA SER A 38 -8.73 -5.37 7.07
C SER A 38 -9.71 -6.55 7.04
N VAL A 39 -9.63 -7.36 8.10
CA VAL A 39 -10.46 -8.54 8.32
C VAL A 39 -11.13 -8.41 9.69
N ILE A 40 -12.42 -8.73 9.76
CA ILE A 40 -13.15 -8.83 11.01
C ILE A 40 -12.96 -10.26 11.54
N SER A 41 -12.25 -10.44 12.66
CA SER A 41 -12.04 -11.76 13.26
C SER A 41 -13.32 -12.29 13.91
N GLU A 42 -13.57 -13.60 13.78
CA GLU A 42 -14.78 -14.29 14.23
C GLU A 42 -14.79 -14.67 15.72
N ASP A 43 -13.76 -14.32 16.49
CA ASP A 43 -13.59 -14.76 17.89
C ASP A 43 -14.58 -14.16 18.91
N ILE A 44 -15.64 -13.50 18.44
CA ILE A 44 -16.72 -13.01 19.31
C ILE A 44 -17.92 -13.94 19.15
N LEU A 45 -18.13 -14.82 20.15
CA LEU A 45 -19.33 -15.65 20.39
C LEU A 45 -20.61 -14.82 20.62
N THR A 46 -20.86 -13.81 19.80
CA THR A 46 -22.08 -13.02 19.81
C THR A 46 -22.91 -13.44 18.62
N ARG A 47 -24.23 -13.53 18.81
CA ARG A 47 -25.20 -13.99 17.82
C ARG A 47 -25.35 -13.06 16.60
N ALA A 48 -24.42 -12.12 16.40
CA ALA A 48 -24.43 -11.14 15.31
C ALA A 48 -23.50 -11.62 14.19
N THR A 49 -24.07 -12.13 13.11
CA THR A 49 -23.31 -12.47 11.89
C THR A 49 -22.98 -11.21 11.10
N GLY A 50 -21.83 -10.61 11.38
CA GLY A 50 -21.30 -9.46 10.65
C GLY A 50 -19.80 -9.57 10.47
N THR A 51 -19.34 -10.47 9.61
CA THR A 51 -17.91 -10.71 9.32
C THR A 51 -17.47 -10.08 7.99
N ARG A 52 -18.31 -9.20 7.44
CA ARG A 52 -18.12 -8.57 6.14
C ARG A 52 -18.22 -7.06 6.28
N TRP A 53 -17.43 -6.40 5.45
CA TRP A 53 -17.57 -4.98 5.20
C TRP A 53 -18.66 -4.73 4.18
N ASP A 54 -19.47 -3.71 4.41
CA ASP A 54 -20.45 -3.23 3.46
C ASP A 54 -19.89 -2.09 2.60
N LYS A 55 -20.47 -1.89 1.43
CA LYS A 55 -20.06 -0.80 0.54
C LYS A 55 -20.35 0.54 1.22
N GLY A 56 -19.31 1.37 1.33
CA GLY A 56 -19.39 2.67 1.97
C GLY A 56 -19.00 2.67 3.45
N ASP A 57 -18.67 1.50 4.03
CA ASP A 57 -18.09 1.46 5.38
C ASP A 57 -16.79 2.27 5.41
N GLN A 58 -16.59 3.00 6.50
CA GLN A 58 -15.43 3.86 6.70
C GLN A 58 -14.70 3.53 8.01
N ILE A 59 -13.37 3.56 7.94
CA ILE A 59 -12.47 3.48 9.08
C ILE A 59 -11.67 4.77 9.23
N GLY A 60 -11.30 5.11 10.45
CA GLY A 60 -10.32 6.16 10.72
C GLY A 60 -8.93 5.57 10.87
N ILE A 61 -7.92 6.15 10.22
CA ILE A 61 -6.52 5.70 10.29
C ILE A 61 -5.64 6.81 10.87
N PHE A 62 -4.80 6.43 11.84
CA PHE A 62 -3.74 7.26 12.38
C PHE A 62 -2.39 6.74 11.90
N CYS A 63 -1.50 7.64 11.48
CA CYS A 63 -0.11 7.33 11.15
C CYS A 63 0.83 8.15 12.05
N PHE A 64 1.67 7.44 12.78
CA PHE A 64 2.58 8.02 13.78
C PHE A 64 3.95 7.36 13.71
N LYS A 65 4.92 7.91 14.43
CA LYS A 65 6.28 7.38 14.50
C LYS A 65 6.29 5.92 14.93
N GLY A 66 7.10 5.11 14.24
CA GLY A 66 7.17 3.68 14.47
C GLY A 66 7.60 3.33 15.90
N GLY A 67 6.81 2.51 16.57
CA GLY A 67 7.10 2.01 17.92
C GLY A 67 6.82 3.01 19.05
N GLU A 68 6.34 4.22 18.76
CA GLU A 68 5.87 5.16 19.77
C GLU A 68 4.41 4.88 20.16
N THR A 69 3.93 5.52 21.23
CA THR A 69 2.50 5.54 21.56
C THR A 69 1.78 6.58 20.68
N LEU A 70 0.56 6.28 20.25
CA LEU A 70 -0.30 7.25 19.57
C LEU A 70 -0.54 8.47 20.48
N SER A 71 -0.20 9.66 19.97
CA SER A 71 -0.41 10.95 20.63
C SER A 71 -0.22 12.06 19.62
N ASP A 72 -0.69 13.28 19.91
CA ASP A 72 -0.53 14.44 19.03
C ASP A 72 0.92 14.73 18.62
N VAL A 73 1.89 14.40 19.49
CA VAL A 73 3.33 14.65 19.23
C VAL A 73 4.01 13.56 18.42
N SER A 74 3.41 12.37 18.32
CA SER A 74 3.96 11.24 17.54
C SER A 74 3.34 11.16 16.14
N ILE A 75 2.22 11.86 15.89
CA ILE A 75 1.59 11.96 14.56
C ILE A 75 2.59 12.46 13.51
N LEU A 76 2.53 11.85 12.33
CA LEU A 76 3.32 12.25 11.17
C LEU A 76 2.44 13.01 10.18
N ASN A 77 2.94 14.13 9.64
CA ASN A 77 2.35 14.87 8.52
C ASN A 77 0.84 15.15 8.66
N ASN A 78 0.35 15.37 9.89
CA ASN A 78 -1.08 15.55 10.20
C ASN A 78 -1.96 14.39 9.72
N TYR A 79 -1.43 13.17 9.65
CA TYR A 79 -2.18 11.95 9.37
C TYR A 79 -2.96 11.47 10.60
N THR A 80 -3.83 12.36 11.10
CA THR A 80 -4.70 12.13 12.24
C THR A 80 -6.09 11.76 11.75
N ASN A 81 -6.59 10.58 12.15
CA ASN A 81 -7.95 10.13 11.86
C ASN A 81 -8.37 10.28 10.38
N ILE A 82 -7.49 9.88 9.46
CA ILE A 82 -7.75 10.00 8.03
C ILE A 82 -8.81 8.97 7.62
N PRO A 83 -9.91 9.39 6.98
CA PRO A 83 -10.97 8.48 6.57
C PRO A 83 -10.51 7.60 5.41
N PHE A 84 -10.78 6.31 5.53
CA PHE A 84 -10.66 5.35 4.44
C PHE A 84 -11.98 4.61 4.26
N TYR A 85 -12.38 4.36 3.02
CA TYR A 85 -13.63 3.68 2.69
C TYR A 85 -13.38 2.37 1.94
N THR A 86 -14.35 1.45 2.01
CA THR A 86 -14.37 0.22 1.21
C THR A 86 -15.56 0.17 0.26
N ASN A 87 -15.39 -0.58 -0.84
CA ASN A 87 -16.47 -0.90 -1.77
C ASN A 87 -17.27 -2.15 -1.37
N GLY A 88 -17.15 -2.60 -0.10
CA GLY A 88 -17.75 -3.83 0.42
C GLY A 88 -16.81 -5.04 0.31
N ASN A 89 -15.51 -4.79 0.19
CA ASN A 89 -14.47 -5.80 0.27
C ASN A 89 -13.51 -5.49 1.44
N SER A 90 -12.47 -6.28 1.61
CA SER A 90 -11.50 -6.07 2.69
C SER A 90 -10.52 -4.92 2.44
N THR A 91 -10.54 -4.29 1.27
CA THR A 91 -9.57 -3.25 0.90
C THR A 91 -10.17 -1.86 1.11
N PHE A 92 -9.39 -1.04 1.80
CA PHE A 92 -9.72 0.32 2.17
C PHE A 92 -8.85 1.33 1.43
N TYR A 93 -9.49 2.38 0.91
CA TYR A 93 -8.89 3.45 0.13
C TYR A 93 -9.11 4.80 0.81
N ALA A 94 -8.12 5.69 0.71
CA ALA A 94 -8.23 7.02 1.29
C ALA A 94 -9.42 7.79 0.70
N ASP A 95 -10.23 8.38 1.56
CA ASP A 95 -11.28 9.33 1.20
C ASP A 95 -10.73 10.76 1.33
N GLY A 96 -10.26 11.32 0.22
CA GLY A 96 -9.60 12.63 0.20
C GLY A 96 -8.09 12.55 0.47
N GLN A 97 -7.65 12.77 1.73
CA GLN A 97 -6.23 12.87 2.05
C GLN A 97 -5.50 11.52 1.90
N LYS A 98 -4.54 11.46 0.98
CA LYS A 98 -3.71 10.28 0.76
C LYS A 98 -2.58 10.17 1.79
N LEU A 99 -2.30 8.95 2.24
CA LEU A 99 -1.14 8.64 3.09
C LEU A 99 0.02 8.14 2.23
N TYR A 100 1.23 8.55 2.61
CA TYR A 100 2.48 8.09 1.99
C TYR A 100 3.49 7.75 3.08
N TYR A 101 4.36 6.78 2.80
CA TYR A 101 5.51 6.51 3.64
C TYR A 101 6.47 7.72 3.66
N PRO A 102 7.17 7.97 4.78
CA PRO A 102 8.20 8.98 4.84
C PRO A 102 9.31 8.73 3.81
N SER A 103 9.78 9.78 3.14
CA SER A 103 10.89 9.70 2.17
C SER A 103 12.24 9.39 2.81
N ASN A 104 12.36 9.60 4.12
CA ASN A 104 13.59 9.41 4.89
C ASN A 104 13.74 7.97 5.45
N SER A 105 12.95 7.01 4.97
CA SER A 105 12.98 5.60 5.40
C SER A 105 12.72 5.37 6.89
N SER A 106 12.16 6.36 7.60
CA SER A 106 11.77 6.17 9.00
C SER A 106 10.61 5.20 9.11
N SER A 107 10.63 4.35 10.15
CA SER A 107 9.51 3.46 10.42
C SER A 107 8.29 4.25 10.90
N VAL A 108 7.11 3.73 10.58
CA VAL A 108 5.82 4.28 10.97
C VAL A 108 4.96 3.17 11.58
N SER A 109 4.06 3.56 12.46
CA SER A 109 3.03 2.70 13.04
C SER A 109 1.66 3.22 12.62
N PHE A 110 0.73 2.29 12.43
CA PHE A 110 -0.65 2.59 12.08
C PHE A 110 -1.60 1.99 13.11
N ILE A 111 -2.64 2.76 13.47
CA ILE A 111 -3.80 2.26 14.21
C ILE A 111 -5.03 2.65 13.40
N SER A 112 -6.01 1.74 13.36
CA SER A 112 -7.29 2.00 12.72
C SER A 112 -8.45 1.61 13.63
N TYR A 113 -9.60 2.23 13.42
CA TYR A 113 -10.84 1.88 14.11
C TYR A 113 -12.05 1.99 13.19
N TYR A 114 -13.09 1.25 13.54
CA TYR A 114 -14.40 1.26 12.89
C TYR A 114 -15.50 1.40 13.95
N PRO A 115 -16.63 2.12 13.69
CA PRO A 115 -16.89 2.95 12.52
C PRO A 115 -16.21 4.33 12.60
N TYR A 116 -15.85 4.90 11.44
CA TYR A 116 -15.27 6.25 11.34
C TYR A 116 -16.16 7.31 11.99
N LYS A 117 -15.50 8.28 12.64
CA LYS A 117 -16.13 9.49 13.17
C LYS A 117 -15.24 10.69 12.85
N PRO A 118 -15.75 11.76 12.22
CA PRO A 118 -14.91 12.89 11.81
C PRO A 118 -14.30 13.64 13.01
N ASN A 119 -15.06 13.77 14.10
CA ASN A 119 -14.60 14.41 15.32
C ASN A 119 -14.32 13.33 16.36
N LEU A 120 -13.07 12.90 16.44
CA LEU A 120 -12.57 12.01 17.48
C LEU A 120 -11.65 12.80 18.41
N ALA A 121 -11.96 12.78 19.71
CA ALA A 121 -11.14 13.38 20.75
C ALA A 121 -10.57 12.29 21.67
N ASN A 122 -9.43 12.57 22.30
CA ASN A 122 -8.76 11.69 23.27
C ASN A 122 -8.34 10.32 22.67
N TYR A 123 -7.55 10.36 21.60
CA TYR A 123 -6.90 9.20 20.99
C TYR A 123 -5.43 9.07 21.40
#